data_AF-A0A2W4XET6-F1
#
_entry.id   AF-A0A2W4XET6-F1
#
_cell.length_a   1.000
_cell.length_b   1.000
_cell.length_c   1.000
_cell.angle_alpha   90.00
_cell.angle_beta   90.00
_cell.angle_gamma   90.00
#
_symmetry.space_group_name_H-M   'P 1'
#
loop_
_entity.id
_entity.type
_entity.pdbx_description
1 polymer ?
#
loop_
_entity_poly.entity_id
_entity_poly.type
_entity_poly.pdbx_seq_one_letter_code
_entity_poly.pdbx_strand_id
1 'polypeptide(L)'
;MKSVKELRRKAARRTAKTAQVYSTSEARANFAEALETAQLDSAVIGFDRYGRTVAALVPVEAIYMLAGMGGKIDPAVRDKIDQGVRQFVTQVPNRIGKKMAPKKAAAKKKAPAARRAKAKTRRR
;
A
#
# COMPACT_ATOMS: atom_id res chain seq x y z
N MET A 1 31.14 -14.02 -10.35
CA MET A 1 30.02 -14.59 -9.57
C MET A 1 29.79 -13.70 -8.36
N LYS A 2 28.55 -13.26 -8.07
CA LYS A 2 28.28 -12.35 -6.94
C LYS A 2 28.40 -13.10 -5.61
N SER A 3 28.97 -12.47 -4.59
CA SER A 3 29.28 -13.12 -3.32
C SER A 3 28.03 -13.50 -2.55
N VAL A 4 28.03 -14.68 -1.91
CA VAL A 4 26.93 -15.15 -1.04
C VAL A 4 26.62 -14.15 0.08
N LYS A 5 27.62 -13.36 0.52
CA LYS A 5 27.42 -12.25 1.47
C LYS A 5 26.55 -11.13 0.88
N GLU A 6 26.70 -10.81 -0.40
CA GLU A 6 25.86 -9.80 -1.07
C GLU A 6 24.42 -10.29 -1.24
N LEU A 7 24.23 -11.57 -1.57
CA LEU A 7 22.90 -12.18 -1.66
C LEU A 7 22.19 -12.19 -0.30
N ARG A 8 22.91 -12.54 0.79
CA ARG A 8 22.38 -12.48 2.16
C ARG A 8 22.07 -11.04 2.60
N ARG A 9 22.92 -10.06 2.26
CA ARG A 9 22.68 -8.64 2.56
C ARG A 9 21.49 -8.07 1.78
N LYS A 10 21.28 -8.53 0.54
CA LYS A 10 20.13 -8.14 -0.29
C LYS A 10 18.83 -8.80 0.15
N ALA A 11 18.90 -10.03 0.68
CA ALA A 11 17.77 -10.69 1.34
C ALA A 11 17.42 -10.00 2.68
N ALA A 12 18.41 -9.68 3.51
CA ALA A 12 18.21 -8.93 4.75
C ALA A 12 17.65 -7.52 4.52
N ARG A 13 18.02 -6.86 3.40
CA ARG A 13 17.39 -5.59 2.98
C ARG A 13 15.96 -5.74 2.45
N ARG A 14 15.55 -6.95 2.02
CA ARG A 14 14.15 -7.23 1.66
C ARG A 14 13.27 -7.49 2.89
N THR A 15 13.84 -7.98 3.98
CA THR A 15 13.14 -8.21 5.27
C THR A 15 12.99 -6.97 6.14
N ALA A 16 13.47 -5.80 5.69
CA ALA A 16 13.22 -4.52 6.35
C ALA A 16 12.16 -3.67 5.62
N LYS A 17 11.12 -4.30 5.06
CA LYS A 17 9.86 -3.59 4.75
C LYS A 17 9.06 -3.47 6.05
N THR A 18 9.51 -2.59 6.92
CA THR A 18 8.89 -2.29 8.22
C THR A 18 7.68 -1.36 8.11
N ALA A 19 7.17 -1.07 6.90
CA ALA A 19 5.74 -0.83 6.75
C ALA A 19 5.14 -1.70 5.66
N GLN A 20 4.07 -2.36 6.08
CA GLN A 20 3.04 -3.05 5.32
C GLN A 20 2.35 -2.19 4.25
N VAL A 21 3.01 -1.35 3.45
CA VAL A 21 2.30 -0.60 2.39
C VAL A 21 2.27 -1.45 1.12
N TYR A 22 1.09 -1.93 0.77
CA TYR A 22 0.82 -2.70 -0.44
C TYR A 22 0.06 -1.85 -1.46
N SER A 23 0.29 -2.08 -2.75
CA SER A 23 -0.64 -1.55 -3.75
C SER A 23 -2.01 -2.21 -3.61
N THR A 24 -3.09 -1.53 -4.02
CA THR A 24 -4.45 -2.09 -3.97
C THR A 24 -4.57 -3.44 -4.69
N SER A 25 -3.78 -3.66 -5.75
CA SER A 25 -3.79 -4.92 -6.51
C SER A 25 -3.13 -6.06 -5.72
N GLU A 26 -1.97 -5.79 -5.09
CA GLU A 26 -1.27 -6.75 -4.24
C GLU A 26 -2.09 -7.05 -2.98
N ALA A 27 -2.67 -6.03 -2.38
CA ALA A 27 -3.55 -6.16 -1.21
C ALA A 27 -4.75 -7.04 -1.49
N ARG A 28 -5.37 -6.92 -2.67
CA ARG A 28 -6.51 -7.77 -3.06
C ARG A 28 -6.09 -9.23 -3.26
N ALA A 29 -4.91 -9.46 -3.83
CA ALA A 29 -4.40 -10.80 -4.07
C ALA A 29 -4.06 -11.53 -2.75
N ASN A 30 -3.55 -10.80 -1.76
CA ASN A 30 -3.08 -11.35 -0.48
C ASN A 30 -3.95 -10.89 0.70
N PHE A 31 -5.24 -10.65 0.47
CA PHE A 31 -6.09 -10.02 1.48
C PHE A 31 -6.26 -10.89 2.73
N ALA A 32 -6.38 -12.21 2.56
CA ALA A 32 -6.50 -13.15 3.67
C ALA A 32 -5.26 -13.12 4.58
N GLU A 33 -4.06 -13.17 3.99
CA GLU A 33 -2.79 -13.08 4.72
C GLU A 33 -2.64 -11.72 5.43
N ALA A 34 -3.08 -10.64 4.79
CA ALA A 34 -3.08 -9.31 5.40
C ALA A 34 -4.04 -9.23 6.61
N LEU A 35 -5.19 -9.91 6.57
CA LEU A 35 -6.11 -10.00 7.70
C LEU A 35 -5.52 -10.80 8.85
N GLU A 36 -4.94 -11.97 8.57
CA GLU A 36 -4.29 -12.78 9.59
C GLU A 36 -3.16 -12.02 10.27
N THR A 37 -2.33 -11.32 9.49
CA THR A 37 -1.24 -10.50 10.02
C THR A 37 -1.76 -9.33 10.87
N ALA A 38 -2.82 -8.64 10.43
CA ALA A 38 -3.42 -7.55 11.20
C ALA A 38 -3.99 -8.04 12.54
N GLN A 39 -4.58 -9.24 12.56
CA GLN A 39 -5.20 -9.82 13.75
C GLN A 39 -4.17 -10.41 14.72
N LEU A 40 -3.26 -11.26 14.24
CA LEU A 40 -2.31 -11.98 15.09
C LEU A 40 -1.20 -11.07 15.61
N ASP A 41 -0.67 -10.20 14.75
CA ASP A 41 0.47 -9.35 15.08
C ASP A 41 0.06 -7.94 15.51
N SER A 42 -1.25 -7.65 15.53
CA SER A 42 -1.77 -6.28 15.75
C SER A 42 -1.18 -5.26 14.78
N ALA A 43 -0.89 -5.71 13.55
CA ALA A 43 -0.18 -4.92 12.55
C ALA A 43 -1.08 -3.88 11.86
N VAL A 44 -0.45 -2.76 11.47
CA VAL A 44 -1.09 -1.70 10.67
C VAL A 44 -0.57 -1.76 9.24
N ILE A 45 -1.46 -2.04 8.29
CA ILE A 45 -1.11 -2.29 6.90
C ILE A 45 -1.67 -1.18 6.02
N GLY A 46 -0.85 -0.51 5.24
CA GLY A 46 -1.29 0.54 4.31
C GLY A 46 -1.68 0.00 2.94
N PHE A 47 -2.64 0.66 2.31
CA PHE A 47 -2.99 0.42 0.93
C PHE A 47 -2.71 1.66 0.09
N ASP A 48 -1.83 1.51 -0.91
CA ASP A 48 -1.53 2.54 -1.88
C ASP A 48 -2.31 2.37 -3.18
N ARG A 49 -2.59 3.51 -3.82
CA ARG A 49 -3.11 3.57 -5.18
C ARG A 49 -2.33 4.62 -5.95
N TYR A 50 -1.66 4.20 -7.02
CA TYR A 50 -0.81 5.05 -7.86
C TYR A 50 0.30 5.77 -7.06
N GLY A 51 0.95 5.06 -6.12
CA GLY A 51 2.03 5.59 -5.30
C GLY A 51 1.56 6.55 -4.20
N ARG A 52 0.30 6.44 -3.77
CA ARG A 52 -0.29 7.22 -2.69
C ARG A 52 -1.05 6.31 -1.75
N THR A 53 -0.68 6.26 -0.47
CA THR A 53 -1.44 5.54 0.57
C THR A 53 -2.83 6.14 0.73
N VAL A 54 -3.89 5.38 0.49
CA VAL A 54 -5.30 5.82 0.50
C VAL A 54 -6.00 5.39 1.78
N ALA A 55 -5.74 4.18 2.26
CA ALA A 55 -6.37 3.59 3.43
C ALA A 55 -5.36 2.73 4.19
N ALA A 56 -5.74 2.30 5.39
CA ALA A 56 -5.01 1.30 6.16
C ALA A 56 -5.97 0.24 6.70
N LEU A 57 -5.52 -1.01 6.72
CA LEU A 57 -6.11 -2.09 7.50
C LEU A 57 -5.51 -2.03 8.91
N VAL A 58 -6.39 -2.05 9.90
CA VAL A 58 -6.06 -2.00 11.32
C VAL A 58 -6.87 -3.07 12.07
N PRO A 59 -6.35 -3.63 13.16
CA PRO A 59 -7.12 -4.50 14.05
C PRO A 59 -8.33 -3.74 14.63
N VAL A 60 -9.39 -4.48 14.98
CA VAL A 60 -10.66 -3.89 15.50
C VAL A 60 -10.40 -3.17 16.83
N GLU A 61 -9.46 -3.68 17.62
CA GLU A 61 -8.96 -3.08 18.84
C GLU A 61 -8.48 -1.64 18.62
N ALA A 62 -7.83 -1.36 17.49
CA ALA A 62 -7.41 0.00 17.16
C ALA A 62 -8.61 0.95 16.99
N ILE A 63 -9.74 0.45 16.46
CA ILE A 63 -10.97 1.23 16.35
C ILE A 63 -11.56 1.50 17.74
N TYR A 64 -11.54 0.52 18.63
CA TYR A 64 -11.95 0.73 20.03
C TYR A 64 -11.05 1.73 20.76
N MET A 65 -9.74 1.74 20.49
CA MET A 65 -8.83 2.78 21.00
C MET A 65 -9.22 4.16 20.50
N LEU A 66 -9.51 4.31 19.20
CA LEU A 66 -9.96 5.58 18.62
C LEU A 66 -11.31 6.05 19.18
N ALA A 67 -12.17 5.12 19.57
CA ALA A 67 -13.44 5.41 20.24
C ALA A 67 -13.30 5.75 21.74
N GLY A 68 -12.08 5.89 22.26
CA GLY A 68 -11.83 6.17 23.68
C GLY A 68 -12.03 4.97 24.61
N MET A 69 -12.26 3.78 24.07
CA MET A 69 -12.43 2.54 24.84
C MET A 69 -11.11 1.78 25.05
N GLY A 70 -9.96 2.40 24.79
CA GLY A 70 -8.65 1.76 24.92
C GLY A 70 -8.43 1.13 26.31
N GLY A 71 -9.00 1.71 27.38
CA GLY A 71 -8.90 1.14 28.73
C GLY A 71 -9.50 -0.26 28.90
N LYS A 72 -10.35 -0.72 27.97
CA LYS A 72 -10.94 -2.06 27.96
C LYS A 72 -10.11 -3.11 27.21
N ILE A 73 -9.00 -2.68 26.61
CA ILE A 73 -8.13 -3.54 25.80
C ILE A 73 -6.89 -3.88 26.64
N ASP A 74 -6.39 -5.10 26.45
CA ASP A 74 -5.14 -5.53 27.06
C ASP A 74 -4.02 -4.49 26.83
N PRO A 75 -3.30 -4.05 27.88
CA PRO A 75 -2.22 -3.07 27.75
C PRO A 75 -1.14 -3.47 26.73
N ALA A 76 -0.74 -4.74 26.67
CA ALA A 76 0.29 -5.20 25.76
C ALA A 76 -0.17 -5.15 24.29
N VAL A 77 -1.46 -5.39 24.04
CA VAL A 77 -2.05 -5.23 22.71
C VAL A 77 -2.12 -3.76 22.31
N ARG A 78 -2.51 -2.88 23.23
CA ARG A 78 -2.49 -1.42 23.00
C ARG A 78 -1.11 -0.92 22.61
N ASP A 79 -0.08 -1.33 23.35
CA ASP A 79 1.30 -0.89 23.10
C ASP A 79 1.78 -1.35 21.71
N LYS A 80 1.45 -2.57 21.30
CA LYS A 80 1.75 -3.08 19.96
C LYS A 80 1.06 -2.27 18.87
N ILE A 81 -0.22 -1.99 19.04
CA ILE A 81 -1.00 -1.17 18.09
C ILE A 81 -0.40 0.23 18.02
N ASP A 82 -0.12 0.87 19.15
CA ASP A 82 0.48 2.21 19.19
C ASP A 82 1.84 2.25 18.51
N GLN A 83 2.68 1.24 18.72
CA GLN A 83 3.97 1.12 18.05
C GLN A 83 3.78 0.97 16.53
N GLY A 84 2.87 0.11 16.09
CA GLY A 84 2.54 -0.10 14.68
C GLY A 84 2.00 1.16 14.01
N VAL A 85 1.10 1.89 14.67
CA VAL A 85 0.55 3.15 14.19
C VAL A 85 1.65 4.21 14.08
N ARG A 86 2.52 4.35 15.08
CA ARG A 86 3.64 5.30 15.02
C ARG A 86 4.58 5.00 13.85
N GLN A 87 4.94 3.73 13.67
CA GLN A 87 5.77 3.30 12.54
C GLN A 87 5.08 3.60 11.19
N PHE A 88 3.78 3.34 11.10
CA PHE A 88 3.00 3.64 9.90
C PHE A 88 3.01 5.13 9.56
N VAL A 89 2.77 6.01 10.55
CA VAL A 89 2.76 7.47 10.38
C VAL A 89 4.13 7.99 9.91
N THR A 90 5.24 7.44 10.42
CA THR A 90 6.58 7.85 9.97
C THR A 90 6.84 7.55 8.48
N GLN A 91 6.16 6.55 7.92
CA GLN A 91 6.42 6.06 6.56
C GLN A 91 5.42 6.60 5.52
N VAL A 92 4.23 7.00 5.95
CA VAL A 92 3.23 7.61 5.07
C VAL A 92 3.40 9.13 5.05
N PRO A 93 3.80 9.74 3.91
CA PRO A 93 4.05 11.18 3.85
C PRO A 93 2.80 11.98 4.25
N ASN A 94 2.97 12.82 5.27
CA ASN A 94 1.95 13.59 5.98
C ASN A 94 0.85 14.17 5.06
N ARG A 95 -0.36 13.61 5.21
CA ARG A 95 -1.63 14.20 4.73
C ARG A 95 -2.25 15.18 5.73
N ILE A 96 -1.67 15.33 6.91
CA ILE A 96 -2.16 16.25 7.95
C ILE A 96 -2.13 17.67 7.37
N GLY A 97 -3.30 18.23 7.07
CA GLY A 97 -3.49 19.63 6.65
C GLY A 97 -3.34 19.96 5.15
N LYS A 98 -2.92 19.04 4.27
CA LYS A 98 -2.80 19.35 2.83
C LYS A 98 -4.07 18.98 2.06
N LYS A 99 -4.86 19.99 1.65
CA LYS A 99 -5.95 19.83 0.67
C LYS A 99 -5.43 19.08 -0.56
N MET A 100 -6.10 17.99 -0.90
CA MET A 100 -5.71 17.10 -2.00
C MET A 100 -5.89 17.81 -3.34
N ALA A 101 -4.83 18.37 -3.90
CA ALA A 101 -4.82 18.72 -5.32
C ALA A 101 -4.74 17.40 -6.13
N PRO A 102 -5.67 17.15 -7.06
CA PRO A 102 -5.57 16.00 -7.95
C PRO A 102 -4.29 16.15 -8.79
N LYS A 103 -3.39 15.18 -8.70
CA LYS A 103 -2.22 15.11 -9.59
C LYS A 103 -2.80 14.87 -10.98
N LYS A 104 -2.71 15.87 -11.88
CA LYS A 104 -3.12 15.73 -13.28
C LYS A 104 -2.55 14.42 -13.81
N ALA A 105 -3.44 13.54 -14.27
CA ALA A 105 -3.07 12.30 -14.93
C ALA A 105 -2.07 12.65 -16.05
N ALA A 106 -0.91 11.99 -16.05
CA ALA A 106 0.06 12.14 -17.12
C ALA A 106 -0.67 11.88 -18.45
N ALA A 107 -0.58 12.85 -19.37
CA ALA A 107 -1.26 12.81 -20.65
C ALA A 107 -0.91 11.50 -21.36
N LYS A 108 -1.94 10.68 -21.65
CA LYS A 108 -1.80 9.52 -22.52
C LYS A 108 -1.20 10.01 -23.85
N LYS A 109 0.02 9.57 -24.17
CA LYS A 109 0.58 9.72 -25.52
C LYS A 109 -0.43 9.12 -26.50
N LYS A 110 -0.98 9.96 -27.38
CA LYS A 110 -1.86 9.52 -28.47
C LYS A 110 -1.08 8.51 -29.32
N ALA A 111 -1.61 7.30 -29.47
CA ALA A 111 -1.12 6.36 -30.46
C ALA A 111 -1.25 6.98 -31.87
N PRO A 112 -0.27 6.80 -32.77
CA PRO A 112 -0.33 7.38 -34.10
C PRO A 112 -1.49 6.75 -34.88
N ALA A 113 -2.31 7.60 -35.51
CA ALA A 113 -3.44 7.20 -36.32
C ALA A 113 -2.98 6.33 -37.49
N ALA A 114 -3.39 5.06 -37.50
CA ALA A 114 -3.22 4.19 -38.67
C ALA A 114 -3.95 4.82 -39.86
N ARG A 115 -3.19 5.20 -40.90
CA ARG A 115 -3.69 5.67 -42.19
C ARG A 115 -4.64 4.61 -42.76
N ARG A 116 -5.93 4.94 -42.86
CA ARG A 116 -6.89 4.17 -43.66
C ARG A 116 -6.48 4.27 -45.14
N ALA A 117 -5.80 3.25 -45.64
CA ALA A 117 -5.59 3.07 -47.08
C ALA A 117 -6.94 2.74 -47.72
N LYS A 118 -7.39 3.60 -48.64
CA LYS A 118 -8.56 3.38 -49.49
C LYS A 118 -8.24 2.24 -50.47
N ALA A 119 -8.71 1.03 -50.20
CA ALA A 119 -8.76 -0.03 -51.22
C ALA A 119 -10.02 0.19 -52.07
N LYS A 120 -9.89 0.98 -53.13
CA LYS A 120 -10.89 1.15 -54.18
C LYS A 120 -10.58 0.16 -55.30
N THR A 121 -11.10 -1.07 -55.19
CA THR A 121 -11.17 -1.97 -56.36
C THR A 121 -12.44 -2.81 -56.25
N ARG A 122 -13.48 -2.38 -56.97
CA ARG A 122 -14.67 -3.21 -57.21
C ARG A 122 -15.13 -2.98 -58.65
N ARG A 123 -14.86 -4.01 -59.47
CA ARG A 123 -15.58 -4.49 -60.65
C ARG A 123 -16.05 -3.46 -61.69
N ARG A 124 -15.47 -3.54 -62.88
CA ARG A 124 -16.21 -3.82 -64.12
C ARG A 124 -15.29 -4.54 -65.09
#